data_AF-A0AAI8YB72-F1
#
_entry.id   AF-A0AAI8YB72-F1
#
_cell.length_a   1.000
_cell.length_b   1.000
_cell.length_c   1.000
_cell.angle_alpha   90.00
_cell.angle_beta   90.00
_cell.angle_gamma   90.00
#
_symmetry.space_group_name_H-M   'P 1'
#
loop_
_entity.id
_entity.type
_entity.pdbx_description
1 polymer ?
#
loop_
_entity_poly.entity_id
_entity_poly.type
_entity_poly.pdbx_seq_one_letter_code
_entity_poly.pdbx_strand_id
1 'polypeptide(L)'
;MPPRNEQGGHIVGDILGGGGGTFPGQGCTQPTTEPLSPSTSPGSKIVAATFFGDVRHTASQAYNVGTGASGSGIWPRAGSQLSLNQWPQKLHSWCLSGEPVRAGGSDYNAHASYSQIYTAKAAAWVKTKLE
;
A
#
# COMPACT_ATOMS: atom_id res chain seq x y z
N MET A 1 -18.38 -11.07 -9.08
CA MET A 1 -17.81 -10.05 -8.18
C MET A 1 -16.30 -10.01 -8.40
N PRO A 2 -15.70 -8.88 -8.78
CA PRO A 2 -14.25 -8.77 -8.83
C PRO A 2 -13.68 -8.83 -7.39
N PRO A 3 -12.51 -9.45 -7.19
CA PRO A 3 -11.92 -9.60 -5.86
C PRO A 3 -11.57 -8.24 -5.26
N ARG A 4 -12.13 -7.94 -4.09
CA ARG A 4 -11.83 -6.73 -3.30
C ARG A 4 -10.44 -6.89 -2.66
N ASN A 5 -9.38 -6.53 -3.38
CA ASN A 5 -7.98 -6.55 -2.90
C ASN A 5 -7.65 -5.41 -1.91
N GLU A 6 -8.66 -4.77 -1.32
CA GLU A 6 -8.59 -3.58 -0.47
C GLU A 6 -7.87 -3.81 0.86
N GLN A 7 -8.22 -4.91 1.53
CA GLN A 7 -7.67 -5.23 2.84
C GLN A 7 -6.32 -5.94 2.73
N GLY A 8 -6.03 -6.59 1.60
CA GLY A 8 -4.73 -7.23 1.36
C GLY A 8 -3.57 -6.24 1.37
N GLY A 9 -3.72 -5.10 0.66
CA GLY A 9 -2.70 -4.05 0.66
C GLY A 9 -2.52 -3.39 2.03
N HIS A 10 -3.61 -3.22 2.77
CA HIS A 10 -3.56 -2.73 4.15
C HIS A 10 -2.73 -3.68 5.03
N ILE A 11 -3.06 -4.97 5.06
CA ILE A 11 -2.36 -5.96 5.91
C ILE A 11 -0.88 -6.07 5.54
N VAL A 12 -0.54 -6.12 4.25
CA VAL A 12 0.87 -6.18 3.82
C VAL A 12 1.62 -4.92 4.22
N GLY A 13 1.03 -3.74 4.02
CA GLY A 13 1.64 -2.49 4.45
C GLY A 13 1.83 -2.40 5.97
N ASP A 14 0.99 -3.05 6.76
CA ASP A 14 1.09 -3.08 8.23
C ASP A 14 2.17 -4.05 8.71
N ILE A 15 2.35 -5.18 8.02
CA ILE A 15 3.48 -6.07 8.27
C ILE A 15 4.81 -5.33 8.01
N LEU A 16 4.90 -4.62 6.87
CA LEU A 16 6.15 -3.99 6.46
C LEU A 16 6.45 -2.68 7.21
N GLY A 17 5.43 -1.86 7.43
CA GLY A 17 5.56 -0.50 7.96
C GLY A 17 5.14 -0.36 9.42
N GLY A 18 4.56 -1.39 10.02
CA GLY A 18 3.91 -1.32 11.33
C GLY A 18 2.42 -0.95 11.20
N GLY A 19 1.63 -1.45 12.13
CA GLY A 19 0.17 -1.40 12.09
C GLY A 19 -0.47 -0.60 13.21
N GLY A 20 -1.79 -0.72 13.32
CA GLY A 20 -2.57 -0.21 14.45
C GLY A 20 -3.04 1.24 14.32
N GLY A 21 -3.44 1.81 15.45
CA GLY A 21 -3.99 3.16 15.54
C GLY A 21 -5.52 3.20 15.57
N THR A 22 -6.05 4.41 15.68
CA THR A 22 -7.50 4.66 15.68
C THR A 22 -7.98 4.85 14.25
N PHE A 23 -9.05 4.14 13.87
CA PHE A 23 -9.70 4.26 12.57
C PHE A 23 -10.88 5.23 12.67
N PRO A 24 -10.72 6.49 12.19
CA PRO A 24 -11.77 7.49 12.30
C PRO A 24 -13.04 7.03 11.59
N GLY A 25 -14.20 7.25 12.22
CA GLY A 25 -15.50 6.85 11.69
C GLY A 25 -15.89 5.39 11.96
N GLN A 26 -14.98 4.54 12.46
CA GLN A 26 -15.30 3.15 12.85
C GLN A 26 -15.34 2.91 14.35
N GLY A 27 -14.88 3.86 15.18
CA GLY A 27 -14.82 3.69 16.63
C GLY A 27 -13.90 2.54 17.08
N CYS A 28 -12.98 2.12 16.20
CA CYS A 28 -12.07 1.01 16.43
C CYS A 28 -10.65 1.54 16.63
N THR A 29 -10.00 1.09 17.72
CA THR A 29 -8.58 1.30 17.96
C THR A 29 -7.89 -0.05 17.93
N GLN A 30 -6.95 -0.22 17.02
CA GLN A 30 -6.15 -1.43 16.93
C GLN A 30 -4.81 -1.24 17.68
N PRO A 31 -4.31 -2.29 18.38
CA PRO A 31 -2.98 -2.29 18.95
C PRO A 31 -1.92 -2.00 17.88
N THR A 32 -0.86 -1.27 18.25
CA THR A 32 0.27 -1.03 17.35
C THR A 32 1.11 -2.28 17.21
N THR A 33 1.65 -2.47 16.00
CA THR A 33 2.64 -3.53 15.71
C THR A 33 3.91 -2.88 15.17
N GLU A 34 5.06 -3.43 15.56
CA GLU A 34 6.35 -2.97 15.07
C GLU A 34 6.52 -3.31 13.57
N PRO A 35 7.26 -2.47 12.80
CA PRO A 35 7.56 -2.75 11.41
C PRO A 35 8.48 -3.95 11.25
N LEU A 36 8.32 -4.68 10.14
CA LEU A 36 9.29 -5.69 9.74
C LEU A 36 10.59 -5.03 9.28
N SER A 37 11.70 -5.37 9.93
CA SER A 37 13.02 -4.89 9.53
C SER A 37 13.44 -5.46 8.17
N PRO A 38 13.87 -4.62 7.20
CA PRO A 38 14.39 -5.10 5.91
C PRO A 38 15.78 -5.74 5.99
N SER A 39 16.52 -5.55 7.10
CA SER A 39 17.90 -6.03 7.24
C SER A 39 18.02 -7.38 7.94
N THR A 40 16.98 -7.84 8.63
CA THR A 40 16.99 -9.12 9.36
C THR A 40 15.92 -10.08 8.83
N SER A 41 16.12 -11.38 9.03
CA SER A 41 15.14 -12.38 8.61
C SER A 41 13.84 -12.24 9.43
N PRO A 42 12.64 -12.33 8.80
CA PRO A 42 12.41 -12.68 7.39
C PRO A 42 12.46 -11.52 6.40
N GLY A 43 12.48 -10.26 6.85
CA GLY A 43 12.42 -9.10 5.94
C GLY A 43 13.59 -9.02 4.96
N SER A 44 14.78 -9.47 5.34
CA SER A 44 15.94 -9.55 4.43
C SER A 44 15.75 -10.52 3.27
N LYS A 45 14.73 -11.40 3.32
CA LYS A 45 14.37 -12.31 2.23
C LYS A 45 13.34 -11.73 1.26
N ILE A 46 12.75 -10.58 1.58
CA ILE A 46 11.83 -9.88 0.68
C ILE A 46 12.66 -9.15 -0.37
N VAL A 47 12.48 -9.56 -1.62
CA VAL A 47 13.11 -8.96 -2.81
C VAL A 47 12.19 -7.98 -3.52
N ALA A 48 10.88 -8.23 -3.46
CA ALA A 48 9.84 -7.32 -3.93
C ALA A 48 8.54 -7.51 -3.15
N ALA A 49 7.86 -6.40 -2.88
CA ALA A 49 6.49 -6.36 -2.38
C ALA A 49 5.69 -5.42 -3.29
N THR A 50 4.48 -5.83 -3.65
CA THR A 50 3.58 -4.99 -4.44
C THR A 50 2.16 -5.20 -3.94
N PHE A 51 1.40 -4.12 -3.82
CA PHE A 51 -0.01 -4.21 -3.47
C PHE A 51 -0.83 -3.10 -4.12
N PHE A 52 -2.13 -3.35 -4.19
CA PHE A 52 -3.13 -2.49 -4.81
C PHE A 52 -4.17 -2.10 -3.75
N GLY A 53 -4.77 -0.92 -3.90
CA GLY A 53 -5.97 -0.56 -3.13
C GLY A 53 -5.76 -0.41 -1.62
N ASP A 54 -4.54 -0.12 -1.18
CA ASP A 54 -4.21 0.11 0.23
C ASP A 54 -4.97 1.33 0.77
N VAL A 55 -5.93 1.07 1.67
CA VAL A 55 -6.78 2.11 2.30
C VAL A 55 -5.96 3.11 3.10
N ARG A 56 -4.77 2.68 3.53
CA ARG A 56 -3.83 3.48 4.31
C ARG A 56 -2.78 4.19 3.46
N HIS A 57 -3.02 4.32 2.15
CA HIS A 57 -2.16 5.08 1.24
C HIS A 57 -1.93 6.50 1.78
N THR A 58 -0.66 6.91 1.84
CA THR A 58 -0.27 8.26 2.26
C THR A 58 0.38 8.95 1.07
N ALA A 59 0.04 10.20 0.82
CA ALA A 59 0.54 10.97 -0.32
C ALA A 59 2.08 11.00 -0.40
N SER A 60 2.56 10.98 -1.64
CA SER A 60 3.93 11.35 -2.04
C SER A 60 5.04 10.55 -1.36
N GLN A 61 4.76 9.29 -1.03
CA GLN A 61 5.79 8.37 -0.51
C GLN A 61 6.61 7.80 -1.66
N ALA A 62 7.89 7.53 -1.42
CA ALA A 62 8.82 7.07 -2.46
C ALA A 62 8.44 5.72 -3.09
N TYR A 63 7.63 4.92 -2.39
CA TYR A 63 7.10 3.64 -2.88
C TYR A 63 5.76 3.76 -3.62
N ASN A 64 5.16 4.95 -3.69
CA ASN A 64 3.88 5.15 -4.38
C ASN A 64 4.08 5.18 -5.89
N VAL A 65 3.23 4.45 -6.61
CA VAL A 65 3.25 4.39 -8.08
C VAL A 65 1.85 4.49 -8.66
N GLY A 66 1.78 4.96 -9.91
CA GLY A 66 0.52 5.22 -10.60
C GLY A 66 0.06 6.68 -10.48
N THR A 67 -1.08 6.98 -11.09
CA THR A 67 -1.59 8.36 -11.17
C THR A 67 -2.05 8.93 -9.84
N GLY A 68 -2.38 8.08 -8.86
CA GLY A 68 -2.84 8.48 -7.53
C GLY A 68 -1.73 8.70 -6.51
N ALA A 69 -0.45 8.65 -6.89
CA ALA A 69 0.68 8.63 -5.97
C ALA A 69 0.76 9.84 -5.01
N SER A 70 0.21 10.98 -5.40
CA SER A 70 0.17 12.22 -4.59
C SER A 70 -1.09 12.35 -3.74
N GLY A 71 -2.02 11.40 -3.81
CA GLY A 71 -3.25 11.38 -3.01
C GLY A 71 -3.06 10.66 -1.69
N SER A 72 -3.97 10.90 -0.74
CA SER A 72 -4.05 10.13 0.51
C SER A 72 -5.36 9.37 0.55
N GLY A 73 -5.33 8.19 1.17
CA GLY A 73 -6.54 7.45 1.46
C GLY A 73 -7.30 8.00 2.67
N ILE A 74 -8.42 7.36 3.00
CA ILE A 74 -9.27 7.76 4.13
C ILE A 74 -8.64 7.47 5.49
N TRP A 75 -7.64 6.56 5.55
CA TRP A 75 -6.93 6.20 6.78
C TRP A 75 -5.40 6.23 6.59
N PRO A 76 -4.83 7.38 6.19
CA PRO A 76 -3.44 7.46 5.79
C PRO A 76 -2.50 7.06 6.95
N ARG A 77 -1.41 6.35 6.62
CA ARG A 77 -0.34 6.05 7.58
C ARG A 77 0.26 7.32 8.17
N ALA A 78 0.56 7.27 9.46
CA ALA A 78 1.20 8.35 10.21
C ALA A 78 2.18 7.81 11.25
N GLY A 79 3.07 8.67 11.75
CA GLY A 79 4.01 8.34 12.82
C GLY A 79 4.92 7.17 12.46
N SER A 80 5.03 6.18 13.35
CA SER A 80 5.87 4.98 13.16
C SER A 80 5.49 4.16 11.93
N GLN A 81 4.24 4.26 11.45
CA GLN A 81 3.75 3.53 10.27
C GLN A 81 4.42 3.98 8.97
N LEU A 82 5.03 5.17 8.96
CA LEU A 82 5.84 5.67 7.85
C LEU A 82 7.19 4.93 7.73
N SER A 83 7.49 3.99 8.64
CA SER A 83 8.62 3.05 8.50
C SER A 83 8.52 2.20 7.23
N LEU A 84 7.37 2.18 6.56
CA LEU A 84 7.23 1.65 5.21
C LEU A 84 8.23 2.27 4.20
N ASN A 85 8.71 3.50 4.47
CA ASN A 85 9.80 4.15 3.73
C ASN A 85 11.20 3.50 3.90
N GLN A 86 11.31 2.42 4.66
CA GLN A 86 12.50 1.56 4.68
C GLN A 86 12.55 0.60 3.47
N TRP A 87 11.45 0.50 2.71
CA TRP A 87 11.30 -0.41 1.58
C TRP A 87 11.27 0.22 0.16
N PRO A 88 11.69 1.47 -0.10
CA PRO A 88 11.30 2.20 -1.32
C PRO A 88 11.83 1.58 -2.62
N GLN A 89 12.96 0.87 -2.55
CA GLN A 89 13.52 0.17 -3.71
C GLN A 89 12.89 -1.22 -3.95
N LYS A 90 12.16 -1.75 -2.97
CA LYS A 90 11.59 -3.10 -2.92
C LYS A 90 10.07 -3.10 -2.84
N LEU A 91 9.43 -1.94 -2.76
CA LEU A 91 8.00 -1.81 -2.56
C LEU A 91 7.39 -0.86 -3.58
N HIS A 92 6.33 -1.32 -4.24
CA HIS A 92 5.42 -0.48 -5.03
C HIS A 92 3.99 -0.57 -4.48
N SER A 93 3.44 0.56 -4.05
CA SER A 93 2.02 0.74 -3.70
C SER A 93 1.29 1.42 -4.85
N TRP A 94 0.40 0.70 -5.52
CA TRP A 94 -0.27 1.19 -6.72
C TRP A 94 -1.58 1.89 -6.38
N CYS A 95 -1.72 3.14 -6.84
CA CYS A 95 -2.91 3.97 -6.62
C CYS A 95 -3.36 4.69 -7.91
N LEU A 96 -4.68 4.89 -8.04
CA LEU A 96 -5.31 5.62 -9.14
C LEU A 96 -5.91 6.92 -8.60
N SER A 97 -5.61 8.05 -9.24
CA SER A 97 -6.12 9.37 -8.84
C SER A 97 -7.64 9.47 -8.86
N GLY A 98 -8.31 8.71 -9.73
CA GLY A 98 -9.78 8.65 -9.78
C GLY A 98 -10.42 7.93 -8.59
N GLU A 99 -9.65 7.19 -7.78
CA GLU A 99 -10.20 6.33 -6.75
C GLU A 99 -10.53 7.14 -5.47
N PRO A 100 -11.79 7.10 -4.99
CA PRO A 100 -12.26 7.98 -3.91
C PRO A 100 -11.68 7.68 -2.54
N VAL A 101 -11.34 6.43 -2.24
CA VAL A 101 -10.99 5.98 -0.89
C VAL A 101 -9.47 6.03 -0.63
N ARG A 102 -8.65 6.06 -1.68
CA ARG A 102 -7.19 5.92 -1.66
C ARG A 102 -6.47 7.13 -2.25
N ALA A 103 -7.14 7.92 -3.10
CA ALA A 103 -6.59 9.14 -3.67
C ALA A 103 -7.52 10.38 -3.58
N GLY A 104 -8.73 10.23 -3.03
CA GLY A 104 -9.70 11.32 -2.92
C GLY A 104 -10.40 11.68 -4.24
N GLY A 105 -10.40 10.77 -5.22
CA GLY A 105 -11.14 10.92 -6.48
C GLY A 105 -12.65 10.70 -6.34
N SER A 106 -13.34 10.46 -7.46
CA SER A 106 -14.80 10.26 -7.50
C SER A 106 -15.26 9.08 -8.38
N ASP A 107 -14.33 8.35 -9.00
CA ASP A 107 -14.61 7.19 -9.84
C ASP A 107 -14.51 5.89 -9.02
N TYR A 108 -15.66 5.37 -8.63
CA TYR A 108 -15.75 4.09 -7.93
C TYR A 108 -15.35 2.88 -8.78
N ASN A 109 -15.37 2.98 -10.11
CA ASN A 109 -14.92 1.90 -10.99
C ASN A 109 -13.39 1.78 -11.00
N ALA A 110 -12.67 2.89 -10.74
CA ALA A 110 -11.22 2.88 -10.59
C ALA A 110 -10.78 1.83 -9.57
N HIS A 111 -11.57 1.65 -8.51
CA HIS A 111 -11.29 0.67 -7.45
C HIS A 111 -11.18 -0.78 -7.97
N ALA A 112 -12.08 -1.22 -8.84
CA ALA A 112 -12.09 -2.59 -9.35
C ALA A 112 -11.08 -2.80 -10.51
N SER A 113 -10.50 -1.72 -11.03
CA SER A 113 -9.68 -1.74 -12.25
C SER A 113 -8.19 -1.93 -12.01
N TYR A 114 -7.72 -1.90 -10.75
CA TYR A 114 -6.30 -1.98 -10.42
C TYR A 114 -5.58 -3.18 -11.05
N SER A 115 -6.16 -4.37 -10.95
CA SER A 115 -5.56 -5.59 -11.49
C SER A 115 -5.48 -5.53 -13.02
N GLN A 116 -6.52 -5.05 -13.68
CA GLN A 116 -6.52 -4.91 -15.14
C GLN A 116 -5.45 -3.92 -15.62
N ILE A 117 -5.29 -2.78 -14.92
CA ILE A 117 -4.41 -1.70 -15.35
C ILE A 117 -2.95 -1.95 -14.97
N TYR A 118 -2.70 -2.48 -13.78
CA TYR A 118 -1.37 -2.52 -13.19
C TYR A 118 -0.79 -3.91 -12.98
N THR A 119 -1.53 -5.02 -13.10
CA THR A 119 -0.95 -6.35 -12.88
C THR A 119 0.23 -6.63 -13.81
N ALA A 120 0.14 -6.29 -15.10
CA ALA A 120 1.26 -6.48 -16.03
C ALA A 120 2.48 -5.61 -15.68
N LYS A 121 2.24 -4.35 -15.27
CA LYS A 121 3.30 -3.41 -14.87
C LYS A 121 3.96 -3.84 -13.55
N ALA A 122 3.17 -4.28 -12.58
CA ALA A 122 3.64 -4.82 -11.31
C ALA A 122 4.46 -6.10 -11.53
N ALA A 123 3.98 -7.03 -12.36
CA ALA A 123 4.69 -8.26 -12.68
C ALA A 123 6.04 -7.98 -13.37
N ALA A 124 6.06 -7.07 -14.36
CA ALA A 124 7.29 -6.66 -15.02
C ALA A 124 8.29 -6.05 -14.03
N TRP A 125 7.83 -5.17 -13.14
CA TRP A 125 8.68 -4.60 -12.10
C TRP A 125 9.19 -5.67 -11.11
N VAL A 126 8.34 -6.58 -10.64
CA VAL A 126 8.76 -7.68 -9.74
C VAL A 126 9.86 -8.50 -10.41
N LYS A 127 9.75 -8.79 -11.71
CA LYS A 127 10.78 -9.53 -12.45
C LYS A 127 12.15 -8.86 -12.38
N THR A 128 12.22 -7.52 -12.48
CA THR A 128 13.48 -6.76 -12.34
C THR A 128 14.12 -6.85 -10.95
N LYS A 129 13.43 -7.41 -9.96
CA LYS A 129 13.93 -7.59 -8.59
C LYS A 129 14.38 -9.03 -8.29
N LEU A 130 14.15 -9.96 -9.23
CA LEU A 130 14.48 -11.38 -9.10
C LEU A 130 15.77 -11.76 -9.84
N GLU A 131 16.24 -10.88 -10.71
CA GLU A 131 17.49 -10.98 -11.46
C GLU A 131 18.66 -10.40 -10.64
#